data_AF-A0A945U5Z3-F1
#
_entry.id   AF-A0A945U5Z3-F1
#
_cell.length_a   1.000
_cell.length_b   1.000
_cell.length_c   1.000
_cell.angle_alpha   90.00
_cell.angle_beta   90.00
_cell.angle_gamma   90.00
#
_symmetry.space_group_name_H-M   'P 1'
#
loop_
_entity.id
_entity.type
_entity.pdbx_description
1 polymer ?
#
loop_
_entity_poly.entity_id
_entity_poly.type
_entity_poly.pdbx_seq_one_letter_code
_entity_poly.pdbx_strand_id
1 'polypeptide(L)' 'LGQEVYTSTKEISTLISEKIDLSDFEKGVYILEVSSSESSISEKIILE' A
#
# COMPACT_ATOMS: atom_id res chain seq x y z
N LEU A 1 12.57 1.52 -9.69
CA LEU A 1 12.89 0.25 -9.00
C LEU A 1 11.56 -0.26 -8.46
N GLY A 2 11.12 -1.42 -8.92
CA GLY A 2 9.72 -1.88 -8.75
C GLY A 2 8.75 -1.29 -9.78
N GLN A 3 7.61 -1.97 -9.97
CA GLN A 3 6.45 -1.48 -10.72
C GLN A 3 5.34 -1.18 -9.71
N GLU A 4 4.73 0.01 -9.80
CA GLU A 4 3.51 0.29 -9.04
C GLU A 4 2.37 -0.55 -9.63
N VAL A 5 1.78 -1.41 -8.81
CA VAL A 5 0.69 -2.32 -9.22
C VAL A 5 -0.66 -1.91 -8.63
N TYR A 6 -0.66 -1.01 -7.63
CA TYR A 6 -1.84 -0.50 -6.97
C TYR A 6 -1.56 0.88 -6.38
N THR A 7 -2.51 1.80 -6.52
CA THR A 7 -2.47 3.12 -5.89
C THR A 7 -3.88 3.56 -5.52
N SER A 8 -3.99 4.26 -4.39
CA SER A 8 -5.24 4.78 -3.86
C SER A 8 -4.95 6.10 -3.15
N THR A 9 -5.70 7.15 -3.49
CA THR A 9 -5.57 8.47 -2.87
C THR A 9 -6.92 8.87 -2.30
N LYS A 10 -6.93 9.29 -1.03
CA LYS A 10 -8.15 9.70 -0.32
C LYS A 10 -7.89 10.93 0.50
N GLU A 11 -8.89 11.82 0.54
CA GLU A 11 -8.93 12.90 1.53
C GLU A 11 -9.46 12.34 2.85
N ILE A 12 -8.64 12.43 3.90
CA ILE A 12 -8.89 11.82 5.19
C ILE A 12 -8.92 12.94 6.25
N SER A 13 -10.08 13.14 6.87
CA SER A 13 -10.26 14.15 7.94
C SER A 13 -10.29 13.54 9.35
N THR A 14 -10.36 12.21 9.45
CA THR A 14 -10.44 11.44 10.70
C THR A 14 -9.63 10.15 10.59
N LEU A 15 -9.57 9.35 11.64
CA LEU A 15 -8.97 8.00 11.53
C LEU A 15 -9.79 7.12 10.57
N ILE A 16 -9.12 6.40 9.68
CA ILE A 16 -9.74 5.43 8.76
C ILE A 16 -9.08 4.06 8.88
N SER A 17 -9.79 3.04 8.43
CA SER A 17 -9.26 1.69 8.19
C SER A 17 -9.59 1.30 6.75
N GLU A 18 -8.61 0.74 6.04
CA GLU A 18 -8.75 0.28 4.68
C GLU A 18 -8.29 -1.18 4.59
N LYS A 19 -9.01 -1.97 3.80
CA LYS A 19 -8.67 -3.36 3.50
C LYS A 19 -8.36 -3.47 2.02
N ILE A 20 -7.18 -3.99 1.70
CA ILE A 20 -6.75 -4.27 0.33
C ILE A 20 -6.73 -5.79 0.17
N ASP A 21 -7.38 -6.30 -0.87
CA ASP A 21 -7.32 -7.71 -1.24
C ASP A 21 -6.12 -7.94 -2.17
N LEU A 22 -5.27 -8.89 -1.80
CA LEU A 22 -4.05 -9.24 -2.54
C LEU A 22 -4.19 -10.57 -3.29
N SER A 23 -5.38 -11.17 -3.32
CA SER A 23 -5.58 -12.51 -3.88
C SER A 23 -5.23 -12.63 -5.38
N ASP A 24 -5.36 -11.53 -6.13
CA ASP A 24 -5.03 -11.47 -7.56
C ASP A 24 -3.58 -11.03 -7.84
N PHE A 25 -2.80 -10.76 -6.79
CA PHE A 25 -1.41 -10.34 -6.93
C PHE A 25 -0.53 -11.56 -7.17
N GLU A 26 0.47 -11.42 -8.03
CA GLU A 26 1.46 -12.47 -8.24
C GLU A 26 2.26 -12.74 -6.96
N LYS A 27 2.85 -13.93 -6.86
CA LYS A 27 3.75 -14.27 -5.76
C LYS A 27 5.01 -13.43 -5.87
N GLY A 28 5.49 -12.87 -4.77
CA GLY A 28 6.65 -12.00 -4.80
C GLY A 28 6.79 -11.08 -3.60
N VAL A 29 7.71 -10.14 -3.73
CA VAL A 29 8.00 -9.12 -2.71
C VAL A 29 7.37 -7.81 -3.13
N TYR A 30 6.55 -7.25 -2.25
CA TYR A 30 5.86 -5.98 -2.42
C TYR A 30 6.33 -4.99 -1.37
N ILE A 31 6.27 -3.70 -1.72
CA ILE A 31 6.45 -2.60 -0.79
C ILE A 31 5.10 -1.88 -0.70
N LEU A 32 4.50 -1.90 0.49
CA LEU A 32 3.38 -1.04 0.83
C LEU A 32 3.94 0.30 1.26
N GLU A 33 3.54 1.38 0.60
CA GLU A 33 3.85 2.74 1.00
C GLU A 33 2.56 3.49 1.30
N VAL A 34 2.48 4.11 2.48
CA VAL A 34 1.39 4.99 2.88
C VAL A 34 2.00 6.35 3.16
N SER A 35 1.54 7.36 2.44
CA SER A 35 2.06 8.72 2.53
C SER A 35 0.96 9.74 2.79
N SER A 36 1.36 10.82 3.44
CA SER A 36 0.60 12.04 3.67
C SER A 36 1.48 13.24 3.29
N SER A 37 0.96 14.46 3.39
CA SER A 37 1.76 15.67 3.20
C SER A 37 2.87 15.83 4.25
N GLU A 38 2.79 15.13 5.38
CA GLU A 38 3.67 15.34 6.53
C GLU A 38 4.64 14.17 6.76
N SER A 39 4.24 12.95 6.40
CA SER A 39 5.01 11.74 6.67
C SER A 39 4.70 10.61 5.69
N SER A 40 5.63 9.67 5.59
CA SER A 40 5.46 8.42 4.87
C SER A 40 5.92 7.25 5.72
N ILE A 41 5.24 6.11 5.59
CA ILE A 41 5.65 4.83 6.15
C ILE A 41 5.65 3.80 5.03
N SER A 42 6.66 2.92 5.06
CA SER A 42 6.79 1.84 4.08
C SER A 42 7.01 0.51 4.80
N GLU A 43 6.38 -0.55 4.31
CA GLU A 43 6.49 -1.90 4.85
C GLU A 43 6.66 -2.94 3.72
N LYS A 44 7.47 -3.96 3.97
CA LYS A 44 7.71 -5.04 3.01
C LYS A 44 6.74 -6.19 3.27
N ILE A 45 6.04 -6.61 2.22
CA ILE A 45 5.10 -7.73 2.22
C ILE A 45 5.66 -8.84 1.31
N ILE A 46 5.50 -10.10 1.72
CA ILE A 46 5.89 -11.27 0.94
C ILE A 46 4.62 -12.08 0.68
N LEU A 47 4.31 -12.32 -0.59
CA LEU A 47 3.20 -13.19 -1.03
C LEU A 47 3.78 -14.50 -1.57
N GLU A 48 3.33 -15.62 -1.01
CA GLU A 48 3.89 -16.97 -1.22
C GLU A 48 3.04 -17.91 -2.08
#